data_AF-A0A2W6WJ46-F1
#
_entry.id   AF-A0A2W6WJ46-F1
#
_cell.length_a   1.000
_cell.length_b   1.000
_cell.length_c   1.000
_cell.angle_alpha   90.00
_cell.angle_beta   90.00
_cell.angle_gamma   90.00
#
_symmetry.space_group_name_H-M   'P 1'
#
loop_
_entity.id
_entity.type
_entity.pdbx_description
1 polymer ?
#
loop_
_entity_poly.entity_id
_entity_poly.type
_entity_poly.pdbx_seq_one_letter_code
_entity_poly.pdbx_strand_id
1 'polypeptide(L)' 'MKILVPVKRVIDYNVKPRVKADGTGVDLANVKMSMNPFDEIAVEEAIRLKE' A
#
# COMPACT_ATOMS: atom_id res chain seq x y z
N MET A 1 -16.15 10.62 -18.45
CA MET A 1 -15.10 11.16 -17.56
C MET A 1 -13.95 10.16 -17.48
N LYS A 2 -12.70 10.59 -17.31
CA LYS A 2 -11.54 9.70 -17.05
C LYS A 2 -10.87 10.17 -15.75
N ILE A 3 -10.65 9.24 -14.82
CA ILE A 3 -10.00 9.50 -13.53
C ILE A 3 -8.74 8.62 -13.47
N LEU A 4 -7.61 9.21 -13.07
CA LEU A 4 -6.37 8.49 -12.80
C LEU A 4 -6.18 8.41 -11.28
N VAL A 5 -6.06 7.19 -10.75
CA VAL A 5 -5.84 6.94 -9.32
C VAL A 5 -4.48 6.26 -9.13
N PRO A 6 -3.49 6.91 -8.51
CA PRO A 6 -2.24 6.26 -8.16
C PRO A 6 -2.44 5.30 -6.99
N VAL A 7 -1.78 4.14 -7.05
CA VAL A 7 -1.76 3.16 -5.96
C VAL A 7 -0.33 2.71 -5.69
N LYS A 8 -0.04 2.37 -4.43
CA LYS A 8 1.29 1.94 -3.97
C LYS A 8 1.20 0.62 -3.22
N ARG A 9 2.08 -0.31 -3.60
CA ARG A 9 2.31 -1.54 -2.85
C ARG A 9 3.21 -1.27 -1.64
N VAL A 10 2.75 -1.62 -0.45
CA VAL A 10 3.45 -1.39 0.83
C VAL A 10 3.41 -2.65 1.71
N ILE A 11 4.10 -2.64 2.85
CA ILE A 11 3.98 -3.69 3.87
C ILE A 11 2.53 -3.68 4.37
N ASP A 12 1.94 -4.87 4.55
CA ASP A 12 0.60 -5.00 5.13
C ASP A 12 0.53 -4.30 6.49
N TYR A 13 -0.52 -3.52 6.72
CA TYR A 13 -0.63 -2.68 7.92
C TYR A 13 -0.69 -3.49 9.22
N ASN A 14 -1.00 -4.79 9.17
CA ASN A 14 -0.97 -5.69 10.33
C ASN A 14 0.42 -6.26 10.62
N VAL A 15 1.40 -6.08 9.72
CA VAL A 15 2.77 -6.59 9.90
C VAL A 15 3.61 -5.54 10.60
N LYS A 16 4.24 -5.93 11.72
CA LYS A 16 5.23 -5.08 12.41
C LYS A 16 6.53 -5.02 11.59
N PRO A 17 6.98 -3.84 11.13
CA PRO A 17 8.24 -3.71 10.41
C PRO A 17 9.44 -4.09 11.29
N ARG A 18 10.44 -4.74 10.68
CA ARG A 18 11.73 -5.06 11.31
C ARG A 18 12.83 -4.29 10.59
N VAL A 19 13.80 -3.77 11.34
CA VAL A 19 14.96 -3.07 10.76
C VAL A 19 16.04 -4.11 10.45
N LYS A 20 16.73 -3.96 9.32
CA LYS A 20 17.89 -4.78 8.96
C LYS A 20 19.01 -4.61 10.00
N ALA A 21 19.82 -5.64 10.20
CA ALA A 21 20.92 -5.62 11.18
C ALA A 21 21.98 -4.55 10.88
N ASP A 22 22.15 -4.16 9.61
CA ASP A 22 23.07 -3.12 9.16
C ASP A 22 22.51 -1.69 9.27
N GLY A 23 21.26 -1.51 9.73
CA GLY A 23 20.62 -0.21 9.86
C GLY A 23 20.23 0.47 8.55
N THR A 24 20.37 -0.18 7.39
CA THR A 24 20.14 0.44 6.07
C THR A 24 18.68 0.60 5.68
N GLY A 25 17.75 0.00 6.44
CA GLY A 25 16.31 0.12 6.21
C GLY A 25 15.48 -1.00 6.82
N VAL A 26 14.24 -1.12 6.33
CA VAL A 26 13.29 -2.17 6.76
C VAL A 26 13.56 -3.46 5.99
N ASP A 27 13.51 -4.58 6.70
CA ASP A 27 13.54 -5.92 6.10
C ASP A 27 12.18 -6.25 5.49
N LEU A 28 12.16 -6.34 4.16
CA LEU A 28 10.99 -6.68 3.36
C LEU A 28 10.99 -8.17 2.95
N ALA A 29 11.97 -8.97 3.38
CA ALA A 29 12.00 -10.39 3.08
C ALA A 29 10.89 -11.13 3.83
N ASN A 30 10.15 -11.99 3.11
CA ASN A 30 9.11 -12.84 3.67
C ASN A 30 8.00 -12.11 4.47
N VAL A 31 7.78 -10.82 4.20
CA VAL A 31 6.65 -10.06 4.78
C VAL A 31 5.48 -10.01 3.79
N LYS A 32 4.26 -10.01 4.33
CA LYS A 32 3.06 -9.77 3.53
C LYS A 32 3.06 -8.33 3.04
N MET A 33 2.80 -8.15 1.75
CA MET A 33 2.66 -6.84 1.11
C MET A 33 1.22 -6.68 0.64
N SER A 34 0.68 -5.47 0.73
CA SER A 34 -0.70 -5.12 0.34
C SER A 34 -0.73 -3.80 -0.42
N MET A 35 -1.91 -3.44 -0.93
CA MET A 35 -2.18 -2.07 -1.32
C MET A 35 -2.12 -1.18 -0.07
N ASN A 36 -1.69 0.07 -0.24
CA ASN A 36 -1.79 1.04 0.83
C ASN A 36 -3.28 1.24 1.18
N PRO A 37 -3.67 1.20 2.47
CA PRO A 37 -5.07 1.31 2.86
C PRO A 37 -5.78 2.59 2.36
N PHE A 38 -5.06 3.70 2.20
CA PHE A 38 -5.63 4.94 1.67
C PHE A 38 -5.88 4.86 0.16
N ASP A 39 -5.05 4.11 -0.55
CA ASP A 39 -5.19 3.93 -1.99
C ASP A 39 -6.41 3.04 -2.30
N GLU A 40 -6.77 2.09 -1.41
CA GLU A 40 -8.02 1.32 -1.53
C GLU A 40 -9.25 2.23 -1.46
N ILE A 41 -9.26 3.20 -0.55
CA ILE A 41 -10.34 4.21 -0.44
C ILE A 41 -10.39 5.09 -1.70
N ALA A 42 -9.22 5.51 -2.20
CA ALA A 42 -9.14 6.33 -3.41
C ALA A 42 -9.69 5.59 -4.64
N VAL A 43 -9.41 4.29 -4.75
CA VAL A 43 -9.95 3.44 -5.83
C VAL A 43 -11.46 3.29 -5.69
N GLU A 44 -11.97 3.00 -4.49
CA GLU A 44 -13.41 2.88 -4.22
C GLU A 44 -14.17 4.15 -4.62
N GLU A 45 -13.68 5.34 -4.23
CA GLU A 45 -14.36 6.60 -4.56
C GLU A 45 -14.34 6.89 -6.07
N ALA A 46 -13.24 6.58 -6.75
CA ALA A 46 -13.17 6.74 -8.21
C ALA A 46 -14.13 5.80 -8.96
N ILE A 47 -14.41 4.62 -8.41
CA ILE A 47 -15.42 3.70 -8.95
C ILE A 47 -16.81 4.30 -8.77
N ARG A 48 -17.15 4.80 -7.57
CA ARG A 48 -18.45 5.44 -7.28
C ARG A 48 -18.75 6.64 -8.19
N LEU A 49 -17.74 7.43 -8.55
CA LEU A 49 -17.88 8.57 -9.47
C LEU A 49 -18.14 8.15 -10.94
N LYS A 50 -17.93 6.87 -11.28
CA LYS A 50 -18.22 6.31 -12.60
C LYS A 50 -19.59 5.65 -12.66
N GLU A 51 -20.08 5.13 -11.53
CA GLU A 51 -21.43 4.59 -11.37
C GLU A 51 -22.50 5.66 -11.58
#